data_AF-A0A428VSY0-F1
#
_entry.id   AF-A0A428VSY0-F1
#
_cell.length_a   1.000
_cell.length_b   1.000
_cell.length_c   1.000
_cell.angle_alpha   90.00
_cell.angle_beta   90.00
_cell.angle_gamma   90.00
#
_symmetry.space_group_name_H-M   'P 1'
#
loop_
_entity.id
_entity.type
_entity.pdbx_description
1 polymer ?
#
loop_
_entity_poly.entity_id
_entity_poly.type
_entity_poly.pdbx_seq_one_letter_code
_entity_poly.pdbx_strand_id
1 'polypeptide(L)'
;MNKYALTPRVKMLAERLSARNSSIITERANILEALGNQLSGAPQAIKPAQRFYEFIRHFPAFIAQDELIIGSQSSTPRGAIFHTENEINSHSIYTFLAGDSTIDAPDYLAVLNIGFLAIKAQLENKVRNIGSAVSRNSIDEANNCRSAIYACDAAIHFAQALASKAESMAAAESNQYRRAELQESAAILRNVPAKPAQTFKEACQAFYLLQLILHLENGSYA
;
A
#
# COMPACT_ATOMS: atom_id res chain seq x y z
N MET A 1 -23.93 25.50 -14.93
CA MET A 1 -23.17 24.68 -13.97
C MET A 1 -24.14 23.74 -13.27
N ASN A 2 -24.16 22.46 -13.63
CA ASN A 2 -24.93 21.47 -12.87
C ASN A 2 -24.35 21.39 -11.46
N LYS A 3 -25.13 21.77 -10.46
CA LYS A 3 -24.79 21.54 -9.04
C LYS A 3 -24.91 20.04 -8.81
N TYR A 4 -23.82 19.31 -8.91
CA TYR A 4 -23.79 17.91 -8.47
C TYR A 4 -24.00 17.90 -6.95
N ALA A 5 -25.17 17.42 -6.51
CA ALA A 5 -25.46 17.23 -5.10
C ALA A 5 -24.72 15.97 -4.62
N LEU A 6 -24.09 16.05 -3.44
CA LEU A 6 -23.45 14.88 -2.82
C LEU A 6 -24.51 13.81 -2.55
N THR A 7 -24.16 12.55 -2.80
CA THR A 7 -25.01 11.44 -2.38
C THR A 7 -25.14 11.43 -0.86
N PRO A 8 -26.23 10.86 -0.29
CA PRO A 8 -26.39 10.77 1.17
C PRO A 8 -25.19 10.12 1.87
N ARG A 9 -24.60 9.09 1.25
CA ARG A 9 -23.38 8.43 1.74
C ARG A 9 -22.20 9.38 1.82
N VAL A 10 -21.90 10.10 0.74
CA VAL A 10 -20.73 11.00 0.70
C VAL A 10 -20.89 12.14 1.70
N LYS A 11 -22.10 12.69 1.83
CA LYS A 11 -22.41 13.71 2.84
C LYS A 11 -22.14 13.20 4.25
N MET A 12 -22.64 12.01 4.58
CA MET A 12 -22.43 11.38 5.89
C MET A 12 -20.95 11.05 6.15
N LEU A 13 -20.19 10.56 5.17
CA LEU A 13 -18.76 10.31 5.32
C LEU A 13 -17.99 11.61 5.59
N ALA A 14 -18.31 12.69 4.88
CA ALA A 14 -17.71 14.00 5.11
C ALA A 14 -18.05 14.55 6.50
N GLU A 15 -19.31 14.44 6.93
CA GLU A 15 -19.73 14.87 8.27
C GLU A 15 -19.02 14.07 9.37
N ARG A 16 -18.88 12.74 9.23
CA ARG A 16 -18.13 11.89 10.17
C ARG A 16 -16.66 12.28 10.26
N LEU A 17 -16.03 12.60 9.12
CA LEU A 17 -14.64 13.04 9.08
C LEU A 17 -14.47 14.39 9.78
N SER A 18 -15.35 15.35 9.48
CA SER A 18 -15.31 16.70 10.06
C SER A 18 -15.64 16.75 11.55
N ALA A 19 -16.49 15.84 12.03
CA ALA A 19 -16.88 15.77 13.43
C ALA A 19 -15.77 15.26 14.37
N ARG A 20 -14.70 14.66 13.82
CA ARG A 20 -13.58 14.15 14.63
C ARG A 20 -12.40 15.11 14.64
N ASN A 21 -11.77 15.22 15.80
CA ASN A 21 -10.47 15.86 15.94
C ASN A 21 -9.36 14.94 15.43
N SER A 22 -8.29 15.53 14.88
CA SER A 22 -7.10 14.76 14.53
C SER A 22 -6.45 14.16 15.79
N SER A 23 -5.94 12.94 15.68
CA SER A 23 -5.26 12.25 16.78
C SER A 23 -3.93 11.67 16.33
N ILE A 24 -2.99 11.56 17.27
CA ILE A 24 -1.68 10.95 17.04
C ILE A 24 -1.80 9.44 17.21
N ILE A 25 -1.27 8.70 16.26
CA ILE A 25 -1.36 7.24 16.21
C ILE A 25 0.03 6.63 16.32
N THR A 26 0.22 5.78 17.33
CA THR A 26 1.52 5.15 17.63
C THR A 26 1.64 3.73 17.09
N GLU A 27 0.59 3.18 16.46
CA GLU A 27 0.54 1.79 15.97
C GLU A 27 1.72 1.45 15.05
N ARG A 28 1.99 2.30 14.07
CA ARG A 28 3.14 2.15 13.15
C ARG A 28 4.47 2.13 13.91
N ALA A 29 4.68 3.10 14.80
CA ALA A 29 5.91 3.22 15.58
C ALA A 29 6.14 1.99 16.46
N ASN A 30 5.11 1.54 17.17
CA ASN A 30 5.19 0.37 18.06
C ASN A 30 5.53 -0.92 17.29
N ILE A 31 4.93 -1.13 16.10
CA ILE A 31 5.24 -2.28 15.25
C ILE A 31 6.70 -2.21 14.77
N LEU A 32 7.12 -1.05 14.27
CA LEU A 32 8.48 -0.86 13.76
C LEU A 32 9.56 -0.97 14.85
N GLU A 33 9.24 -0.61 16.09
CA GLU A 33 10.11 -0.81 17.26
C GLU A 33 10.22 -2.30 17.61
N ALA A 34 9.10 -3.02 17.64
CA ALA A 34 9.08 -4.46 17.91
C ALA A 34 9.88 -5.29 16.89
N LEU A 35 9.98 -4.84 15.64
CA LEU A 35 10.77 -5.48 14.59
C LEU A 35 12.30 -5.26 14.71
N GLY A 36 12.75 -4.30 15.53
CA GLY A 36 14.08 -3.67 15.44
C GLY A 36 15.29 -4.60 15.41
N ASN A 37 15.26 -5.73 16.12
CA ASN A 37 16.40 -6.65 16.19
C ASN A 37 16.36 -7.79 15.15
N GLN A 38 15.25 -7.98 14.44
CA GLN A 38 15.01 -9.14 13.58
C GLN A 38 15.71 -9.04 12.21
N LEU A 39 16.18 -7.85 11.82
CA LEU A 39 16.79 -7.58 10.50
C LEU A 39 18.32 -7.45 10.56
N SER A 40 18.93 -8.04 11.58
CA SER A 40 20.38 -8.05 11.78
C SER A 40 21.05 -8.93 10.72
N GLY A 41 21.88 -8.34 9.84
CA GLY A 41 22.63 -9.07 8.81
C GLY A 41 22.14 -8.90 7.36
N ALA A 42 20.99 -8.26 7.13
CA ALA A 42 20.56 -7.93 5.78
C ALA A 42 21.44 -6.82 5.16
N PRO A 43 21.70 -6.84 3.83
CA PRO A 43 22.38 -5.75 3.14
C PRO A 43 21.65 -4.42 3.34
N GLN A 44 22.39 -3.34 3.59
CA GLN A 44 21.79 -2.02 3.86
C GLN A 44 20.86 -1.54 2.74
N ALA A 45 21.16 -1.90 1.48
CA ALA A 45 20.32 -1.55 0.33
C ALA A 45 18.93 -2.21 0.33
N ILE A 46 18.77 -3.38 0.96
CA ILE A 46 17.50 -4.14 0.97
C ILE A 46 16.74 -3.92 2.29
N LYS A 47 17.46 -3.56 3.35
CA LYS A 47 16.94 -3.46 4.72
C LYS A 47 15.68 -2.57 4.84
N PRO A 48 15.56 -1.40 4.19
CA PRO A 48 14.34 -0.59 4.26
C PRO A 48 13.12 -1.33 3.71
N ALA A 49 13.22 -1.95 2.53
CA ALA A 49 12.10 -2.68 1.93
C ALA A 49 11.73 -3.93 2.71
N GLN A 50 12.72 -4.66 3.24
CA GLN A 50 12.45 -5.81 4.12
C GLN A 50 11.76 -5.36 5.42
N ARG A 51 12.19 -4.24 6.01
CA ARG A 51 11.54 -3.67 7.20
C ARG A 51 10.10 -3.27 6.91
N PHE A 52 9.86 -2.61 5.78
CA PHE A 52 8.51 -2.21 5.37
C PHE A 52 7.62 -3.42 5.09
N TYR A 53 8.14 -4.44 4.41
CA TYR A 53 7.41 -5.68 4.18
C TYR A 53 7.00 -6.35 5.51
N GLU A 54 7.93 -6.49 6.46
CA GLU A 54 7.60 -7.04 7.78
C GLU A 54 6.63 -6.15 8.56
N PHE A 55 6.73 -4.82 8.45
CA PHE A 55 5.75 -3.91 9.01
C PHE A 55 4.35 -4.19 8.45
N ILE A 56 4.19 -4.26 7.13
CA ILE A 56 2.89 -4.51 6.49
C ILE A 56 2.30 -5.87 6.89
N ARG A 57 3.13 -6.90 7.10
CA ARG A 57 2.65 -8.20 7.59
C ARG A 57 2.04 -8.16 8.98
N HIS A 58 2.46 -7.21 9.81
CA HIS A 58 1.95 -7.04 11.18
C HIS A 58 0.96 -5.87 11.30
N PHE A 59 0.87 -5.02 10.27
CA PHE A 59 -0.01 -3.87 10.27
C PHE A 59 -1.47 -4.30 10.12
N PRO A 60 -2.35 -3.93 11.07
CA PRO A 60 -3.75 -4.31 10.99
C PRO A 60 -4.46 -3.63 9.80
N ALA A 61 -5.30 -4.40 9.10
CA ALA A 61 -6.15 -3.86 8.04
C ALA A 61 -7.36 -3.12 8.66
N PHE A 62 -7.49 -1.84 8.33
CA PHE A 62 -8.57 -0.97 8.80
C PHE A 62 -9.52 -0.60 7.64
N ILE A 63 -10.82 -0.73 7.89
CA ILE A 63 -11.90 -0.37 6.97
C ILE A 63 -12.93 0.43 7.77
N ALA A 64 -13.22 1.67 7.37
CA ALA A 64 -14.20 2.48 8.06
C ALA A 64 -15.63 2.16 7.60
N GLN A 65 -16.59 2.60 8.42
CA GLN A 65 -18.00 2.33 8.18
C GLN A 65 -18.48 3.02 6.90
N ASP A 66 -19.18 2.27 6.05
CA ASP A 66 -19.81 2.72 4.80
C ASP A 66 -18.86 3.16 3.67
N GLU A 67 -17.57 2.87 3.77
CA GLU A 67 -16.59 3.11 2.70
C GLU A 67 -16.78 2.16 1.51
N LEU A 68 -16.62 2.70 0.29
CA LEU A 68 -16.62 1.93 -0.96
C LEU A 68 -15.22 1.71 -1.55
N ILE A 69 -14.32 2.65 -1.29
CA ILE A 69 -12.89 2.53 -1.53
C ILE A 69 -12.29 2.41 -0.13
N ILE A 70 -11.68 1.27 0.16
CA ILE A 70 -11.39 0.83 1.53
C ILE A 70 -9.89 0.74 1.79
N GLY A 71 -9.52 0.89 3.06
CA GLY A 71 -8.15 0.94 3.55
C GLY A 71 -7.94 2.19 4.38
N SER A 72 -7.21 2.09 5.47
CA SER A 72 -6.85 3.24 6.29
C SER A 72 -5.46 3.06 6.89
N GLN A 73 -4.78 4.18 7.13
CA GLN A 73 -3.46 4.21 7.74
C GLN A 73 -3.48 4.06 9.27
N SER A 74 -4.67 4.07 9.88
CA SER A 74 -4.83 4.06 11.32
C SER A 74 -6.15 3.43 11.77
N SER A 75 -6.19 3.02 13.04
CA SER A 75 -7.41 2.48 13.67
C SER A 75 -8.55 3.49 13.79
N THR A 76 -8.23 4.79 13.77
CA THR A 76 -9.21 5.88 13.86
C THR A 76 -9.15 6.80 12.63
N PRO A 77 -10.29 7.33 12.17
CA PRO A 77 -10.31 8.41 11.19
C PRO A 77 -9.56 9.64 11.70
N ARG A 78 -8.86 10.34 10.79
CA ARG A 78 -7.96 11.48 11.10
C ARG A 78 -6.82 11.14 12.07
N GLY A 79 -6.43 9.88 12.12
CA GLY A 79 -5.19 9.46 12.75
C GLY A 79 -3.99 9.91 11.92
N ALA A 80 -3.10 10.67 12.53
CA ALA A 80 -1.81 11.05 11.97
C ALA A 80 -0.77 10.00 12.40
N ILE A 81 -0.10 9.40 11.42
CA ILE A 81 1.10 8.59 11.62
C ILE A 81 2.34 9.47 11.47
N PHE A 82 3.44 9.05 12.08
CA PHE A 82 4.70 9.78 12.04
C PHE A 82 5.79 8.94 11.41
N HIS A 83 6.66 9.64 10.70
CA HIS A 83 7.90 9.13 10.13
C HIS A 83 9.06 9.81 10.86
N THR A 84 10.13 9.06 11.05
CA THR A 84 11.39 9.63 11.51
C THR A 84 11.96 10.55 10.44
N GLU A 85 12.77 11.52 10.84
CA GLU A 85 13.46 12.42 9.89
C GLU A 85 14.29 11.65 8.86
N ASN A 86 14.91 10.55 9.27
CA ASN A 86 15.65 9.69 8.35
C ASN A 86 14.72 9.04 7.30
N GLU A 87 13.53 8.58 7.66
CA GLU A 87 12.57 8.01 6.71
C GLU A 87 12.12 9.06 5.69
N ILE A 88 11.77 10.27 6.13
CA ILE A 88 11.33 11.36 5.25
C ILE A 88 12.42 11.76 4.25
N ASN A 89 13.68 11.76 4.68
CA ASN A 89 14.83 12.11 3.85
C ASN A 89 15.37 10.91 3.02
N SER A 90 14.81 9.71 3.18
CA SER A 90 15.19 8.52 2.41
C SER A 90 14.44 8.47 1.08
N HIS A 91 15.10 7.97 0.03
CA HIS A 91 14.40 7.61 -1.20
C HIS A 91 13.40 6.48 -0.92
N SER A 92 12.21 6.58 -1.50
CA SER A 92 11.20 5.54 -1.35
C SER A 92 11.67 4.22 -1.96
N ILE A 93 11.24 3.11 -1.36
CA ILE A 93 11.44 1.78 -1.95
C ILE A 93 10.62 1.57 -3.24
N TYR A 94 9.70 2.49 -3.56
CA TYR A 94 8.85 2.46 -4.75
C TYR A 94 9.40 3.29 -5.94
N THR A 95 10.62 3.82 -5.85
CA THR A 95 11.22 4.63 -6.93
C THR A 95 11.32 3.89 -8.26
N PHE A 96 11.38 2.56 -8.25
CA PHE A 96 11.37 1.75 -9.47
C PHE A 96 10.09 1.93 -10.32
N LEU A 97 9.01 2.44 -9.72
CA LEU A 97 7.78 2.79 -10.45
C LEU A 97 7.88 4.12 -11.21
N ALA A 98 8.85 4.99 -10.91
CA ALA A 98 9.00 6.25 -11.64
C ALA A 98 9.56 6.04 -13.06
N GLY A 99 10.18 4.90 -13.34
CA GLY A 99 10.83 4.62 -14.64
C GLY A 99 11.88 5.68 -14.97
N ASP A 100 11.85 6.18 -16.21
CA ASP A 100 12.75 7.25 -16.69
C ASP A 100 12.19 8.66 -16.47
N SER A 101 11.13 8.81 -15.66
CA SER A 101 10.51 10.10 -15.38
C SER A 101 11.49 11.04 -14.66
N THR A 102 11.52 12.29 -15.11
CA THR A 102 12.24 13.37 -14.41
C THR A 102 11.49 13.89 -13.18
N ILE A 103 10.21 13.50 -13.03
CA ILE A 103 9.36 13.84 -11.90
C ILE A 103 9.50 12.72 -10.86
N ASP A 104 9.83 13.09 -9.63
CA ASP A 104 9.83 12.18 -8.48
C ASP A 104 8.38 11.87 -8.06
N ALA A 105 7.73 11.02 -8.85
CA ALA A 105 6.41 10.49 -8.59
C ALA A 105 6.30 9.08 -9.21
N PRO A 106 5.63 8.14 -8.53
CA PRO A 106 5.45 6.80 -9.07
C PRO A 106 4.48 6.80 -10.26
N ASP A 107 4.74 5.96 -11.25
CA ASP A 107 3.81 5.73 -12.36
C ASP A 107 2.63 4.86 -11.89
N TYR A 108 1.53 5.52 -11.55
CA TYR A 108 0.27 4.85 -11.21
C TYR A 108 -0.24 3.99 -12.38
N LEU A 109 -0.04 4.40 -13.63
CA LEU A 109 -0.52 3.64 -14.79
C LEU A 109 0.23 2.31 -14.94
N ALA A 110 1.50 2.24 -14.55
CA ALA A 110 2.22 0.98 -14.51
C ALA A 110 1.49 -0.03 -13.61
N VAL A 111 1.11 0.37 -12.39
CA VAL A 111 0.39 -0.53 -11.47
C VAL A 111 -1.02 -0.85 -11.98
N LEU A 112 -1.75 0.14 -12.50
CA LEU A 112 -3.11 -0.06 -12.99
C LEU A 112 -3.19 -0.98 -14.23
N ASN A 113 -2.23 -0.87 -15.15
CA ASN A 113 -2.24 -1.61 -16.42
C ASN A 113 -1.46 -2.92 -16.39
N ILE A 114 -0.46 -3.06 -15.50
CA ILE A 114 0.45 -4.22 -15.45
C ILE A 114 0.22 -5.04 -14.17
N GLY A 115 0.05 -4.38 -13.02
CA GLY A 115 -0.08 -5.02 -11.71
C GLY A 115 1.25 -5.48 -11.11
N PHE A 116 1.31 -5.52 -9.79
CA PHE A 116 2.54 -5.85 -9.05
C PHE A 116 3.07 -7.27 -9.30
N LEU A 117 2.22 -8.24 -9.65
CA LEU A 117 2.69 -9.59 -9.95
C LEU A 117 3.59 -9.63 -11.19
N ALA A 118 3.18 -8.94 -12.25
CA ALA A 118 3.95 -8.90 -13.49
C ALA A 118 5.21 -8.04 -13.33
N ILE A 119 5.12 -6.90 -12.63
CA ILE A 119 6.29 -6.07 -12.30
C ILE A 119 7.30 -6.86 -11.45
N LYS A 120 6.84 -7.56 -10.41
CA LYS A 120 7.68 -8.46 -9.60
C LYS A 120 8.35 -9.53 -10.46
N ALA A 121 7.63 -10.19 -11.36
CA ALA A 121 8.20 -11.21 -12.23
C ALA A 121 9.30 -10.64 -13.16
N GLN A 122 9.15 -9.41 -13.65
CA GLN A 122 10.17 -8.72 -14.44
C GLN A 122 11.44 -8.45 -13.60
N LEU A 123 11.28 -7.99 -12.36
CA LEU A 123 12.38 -7.76 -11.43
C LEU A 123 13.10 -9.06 -11.06
N GLU A 124 12.36 -10.15 -10.82
CA GLU A 124 12.94 -11.47 -10.55
C GLU A 124 13.72 -12.01 -11.75
N ASN A 125 13.20 -11.86 -12.98
CA ASN A 125 13.93 -12.19 -14.20
C ASN A 125 15.23 -11.37 -14.31
N LYS A 126 15.19 -10.08 -13.98
CA LYS A 126 16.36 -9.20 -13.99
C LYS A 126 17.42 -9.67 -12.99
N VAL A 127 17.04 -10.02 -11.76
CA VAL A 127 17.96 -10.61 -10.76
C VAL A 127 18.58 -11.91 -11.27
N ARG A 128 17.79 -12.80 -11.90
CA ARG A 128 18.31 -14.05 -12.48
C ARG A 128 19.32 -13.81 -13.59
N ASN A 129 19.07 -12.83 -14.47
CA ASN A 129 19.94 -12.51 -15.60
C ASN A 129 21.27 -11.89 -15.17
N ILE A 130 21.30 -11.14 -14.06
CA ILE A 130 22.53 -10.61 -13.46
C ILE A 130 23.44 -11.77 -12.98
N GLY A 131 22.86 -12.89 -12.54
CA GLY A 131 23.59 -14.09 -12.15
C GLY A 131 24.50 -13.90 -10.93
N SER A 132 25.66 -14.54 -10.91
CA SER A 132 26.70 -14.31 -9.90
C SER A 132 27.34 -12.95 -10.14
N ALA A 133 26.74 -11.89 -9.61
CA ALA A 133 27.21 -10.52 -9.75
C ALA A 133 28.72 -10.39 -9.47
N VAL A 134 29.52 -10.12 -10.51
CA VAL A 134 31.01 -10.09 -10.45
C VAL A 134 31.54 -8.66 -10.21
N SER A 135 30.70 -7.63 -10.39
CA SER A 135 31.06 -6.22 -10.20
C SER A 135 30.18 -5.55 -9.15
N ARG A 136 30.67 -4.46 -8.53
CA ARG A 136 29.88 -3.65 -7.59
C ARG A 136 28.56 -3.18 -8.20
N ASN A 137 28.58 -2.68 -9.43
CA ASN A 137 27.38 -2.22 -10.13
C ASN A 137 26.34 -3.34 -10.28
N SER A 138 26.77 -4.56 -10.63
CA SER A 138 25.85 -5.70 -10.72
C SER A 138 25.27 -6.14 -9.37
N ILE A 139 26.03 -5.96 -8.28
CA ILE A 139 25.55 -6.23 -6.92
C ILE A 139 24.48 -5.19 -6.51
N ASP A 140 24.75 -3.92 -6.77
CA ASP A 140 23.83 -2.82 -6.43
C ASP A 140 22.52 -2.94 -7.23
N GLU A 141 22.60 -3.22 -8.52
CA GLU A 141 21.42 -3.45 -9.36
C GLU A 141 20.60 -4.64 -8.89
N ALA A 142 21.24 -5.76 -8.52
CA ALA A 142 20.55 -6.93 -7.96
C ALA A 142 19.87 -6.60 -6.62
N ASN A 143 20.53 -5.83 -5.76
CA ASN A 143 19.96 -5.40 -4.47
C ASN A 143 18.77 -4.44 -4.65
N ASN A 144 18.85 -3.52 -5.61
CA ASN A 144 17.74 -2.62 -5.95
C ASN A 144 16.53 -3.42 -6.46
N CYS A 145 16.75 -4.43 -7.31
CA CYS A 145 15.67 -5.30 -7.76
C CYS A 145 15.07 -6.11 -6.61
N ARG A 146 15.89 -6.63 -5.68
CA ARG A 146 15.41 -7.34 -4.48
C ARG A 146 14.59 -6.42 -3.56
N SER A 147 15.03 -5.17 -3.39
CA SER A 147 14.30 -4.14 -2.64
C SER A 147 12.91 -3.90 -3.26
N ALA A 148 12.86 -3.72 -4.59
CA ALA A 148 11.61 -3.55 -5.33
C ALA A 148 10.68 -4.78 -5.26
N ILE A 149 11.23 -6.00 -5.23
CA ILE A 149 10.43 -7.24 -5.03
C ILE A 149 9.74 -7.23 -3.66
N TYR A 150 10.44 -6.85 -2.58
CA TYR A 150 9.83 -6.71 -1.26
C TYR A 150 8.73 -5.64 -1.24
N ALA A 151 8.92 -4.52 -1.94
CA ALA A 151 7.90 -3.49 -2.08
C ALA A 151 6.64 -4.02 -2.81
N CYS A 152 6.81 -4.77 -3.90
CA CYS A 152 5.70 -5.43 -4.60
C CYS A 152 4.95 -6.40 -3.67
N ASP A 153 5.68 -7.23 -2.91
CA ASP A 153 5.10 -8.19 -1.98
C ASP A 153 4.36 -7.51 -0.83
N ALA A 154 4.87 -6.39 -0.32
CA ALA A 154 4.19 -5.59 0.69
C ALA A 154 2.84 -5.07 0.17
N ALA A 155 2.82 -4.51 -1.05
CA ALA A 155 1.60 -3.99 -1.65
C ALA A 155 0.53 -5.07 -1.88
N ILE A 156 0.95 -6.23 -2.41
CA ILE A 156 0.06 -7.39 -2.61
C ILE A 156 -0.46 -7.91 -1.27
N HIS A 157 0.42 -8.04 -0.27
CA HIS A 157 0.04 -8.55 1.04
C HIS A 157 -0.98 -7.63 1.73
N PHE A 158 -0.78 -6.31 1.65
CA PHE A 158 -1.71 -5.36 2.25
C PHE A 158 -3.11 -5.42 1.61
N ALA A 159 -3.17 -5.56 0.28
CA ALA A 159 -4.43 -5.79 -0.43
C ALA A 159 -5.15 -7.06 0.07
N GLN A 160 -4.40 -8.17 0.22
CA GLN A 160 -4.94 -9.44 0.69
C GLN A 160 -5.41 -9.38 2.15
N ALA A 161 -4.73 -8.60 3.01
CA ALA A 161 -5.14 -8.36 4.39
C ALA A 161 -6.46 -7.57 4.44
N LEU A 162 -6.59 -6.51 3.63
CA LEU A 162 -7.83 -5.75 3.48
C LEU A 162 -8.98 -6.59 2.92
N ALA A 163 -8.71 -7.46 1.94
CA ALA A 163 -9.70 -8.39 1.40
C ALA A 163 -10.24 -9.32 2.49
N SER A 164 -9.34 -9.94 3.26
CA SER A 164 -9.70 -10.83 4.37
C SER A 164 -10.48 -10.11 5.47
N LYS A 165 -10.14 -8.84 5.75
CA LYS A 165 -10.89 -7.99 6.68
C LYS A 165 -12.30 -7.69 6.17
N ALA A 166 -12.43 -7.34 4.89
CA ALA A 166 -13.73 -7.07 4.27
C ALA A 166 -14.62 -8.33 4.25
N GLU A 167 -14.06 -9.51 3.97
CA GLU A 167 -14.75 -10.80 4.06
C GLU A 167 -15.27 -11.07 5.49
N SER A 168 -14.42 -10.85 6.50
CA SER A 168 -14.80 -11.00 7.91
C SER A 168 -15.92 -10.03 8.31
N MET A 169 -15.83 -8.77 7.89
CA MET A 169 -16.88 -7.78 8.14
C MET A 169 -18.18 -8.13 7.42
N ALA A 170 -18.11 -8.63 6.19
CA ALA A 170 -19.28 -9.07 5.43
C ALA A 170 -20.00 -10.24 6.11
N ALA A 171 -19.25 -11.19 6.69
CA ALA A 171 -19.82 -12.33 7.41
C ALA A 171 -20.58 -11.91 8.68
N ALA A 172 -20.16 -10.83 9.33
CA ALA A 172 -20.81 -10.28 10.52
C ALA A 172 -21.90 -9.22 10.21
N GLU A 173 -22.04 -8.80 8.96
CA GLU A 173 -22.93 -7.71 8.55
C GLU A 173 -24.39 -8.19 8.39
N SER A 174 -25.31 -7.49 9.05
CA SER A 174 -26.74 -7.77 9.01
C SER A 174 -27.43 -7.09 7.83
N ASN A 175 -26.96 -5.91 7.44
CA ASN A 175 -27.53 -5.18 6.30
C ASN A 175 -27.08 -5.82 4.97
N GLN A 176 -28.04 -6.40 4.24
CA GLN A 176 -27.78 -7.10 2.98
C GLN A 176 -27.04 -6.25 1.92
N TYR A 177 -27.32 -4.95 1.85
CA TYR A 177 -26.68 -4.05 0.88
C TYR A 177 -25.22 -3.78 1.28
N ARG A 178 -24.98 -3.51 2.56
CA ARG A 178 -23.61 -3.29 3.04
C ARG A 178 -22.76 -4.56 2.94
N ARG A 179 -23.35 -5.72 3.22
CA ARG A 179 -22.70 -7.02 3.03
C ARG A 179 -22.26 -7.23 1.59
N ALA A 180 -23.12 -6.94 0.62
CA ALA A 180 -22.79 -7.05 -0.80
C ALA A 180 -21.63 -6.11 -1.19
N GLU A 181 -21.61 -4.87 -0.68
CA GLU A 181 -20.51 -3.93 -0.94
C GLU A 181 -19.16 -4.40 -0.36
N LEU A 182 -19.18 -4.99 0.84
CA LEU A 182 -17.98 -5.56 1.45
C LEU A 182 -17.46 -6.77 0.67
N GLN A 183 -18.36 -7.64 0.21
CA GLN A 183 -18.02 -8.79 -0.63
C GLN A 183 -17.43 -8.34 -1.98
N GLU A 184 -18.00 -7.32 -2.60
CA GLU A 184 -17.48 -6.72 -3.82
C GLU A 184 -16.08 -6.12 -3.58
N SER A 185 -15.90 -5.37 -2.49
CA SER A 185 -14.61 -4.76 -2.14
C SER A 185 -13.53 -5.83 -1.88
N ALA A 186 -13.90 -6.93 -1.22
CA ALA A 186 -13.01 -8.08 -1.05
C ALA A 186 -12.62 -8.68 -2.40
N ALA A 187 -13.57 -8.94 -3.30
CA ALA A 187 -13.30 -9.49 -4.62
C ALA A 187 -12.35 -8.59 -5.44
N ILE A 188 -12.56 -7.26 -5.38
CA ILE A 188 -11.67 -6.26 -5.99
C ILE A 188 -10.25 -6.39 -5.43
N LEU A 189 -10.08 -6.41 -4.10
CA LEU A 189 -8.76 -6.48 -3.46
C LEU A 189 -8.07 -7.85 -3.60
N ARG A 190 -8.81 -8.91 -3.92
CA ARG A 190 -8.23 -10.19 -4.35
C ARG A 190 -7.63 -10.11 -5.75
N ASN A 191 -8.03 -9.11 -6.56
CA ASN A 191 -7.55 -8.88 -7.91
C ASN A 191 -6.46 -7.79 -7.96
N VAL A 192 -6.78 -6.58 -7.51
CA VAL A 192 -5.87 -5.41 -7.54
C VAL A 192 -5.21 -5.17 -6.17
N PRO A 193 -3.96 -4.67 -6.14
CA PRO A 193 -3.11 -4.19 -7.24
C PRO A 193 -2.18 -5.30 -7.77
N ALA A 194 -2.43 -6.56 -7.39
CA ALA A 194 -1.63 -7.70 -7.84
C ALA A 194 -1.72 -7.88 -9.36
N LYS A 195 -2.91 -7.72 -9.93
CA LYS A 195 -3.22 -7.81 -11.36
C LYS A 195 -3.73 -6.46 -11.91
N PRO A 196 -3.76 -6.28 -13.24
CA PRO A 196 -4.33 -5.09 -13.87
C PRO A 196 -5.80 -4.86 -13.49
N ALA A 197 -6.19 -3.59 -13.36
CA ALA A 197 -7.58 -3.21 -13.14
C ALA A 197 -8.41 -3.43 -14.42
N GLN A 198 -9.55 -4.10 -14.30
CA GLN A 198 -10.48 -4.41 -15.39
C GLN A 198 -11.74 -3.52 -15.35
N THR A 199 -12.01 -2.88 -14.20
CA THR A 199 -13.13 -1.96 -14.04
C THR A 199 -12.67 -0.62 -13.46
N PHE A 200 -13.48 0.41 -13.63
CA PHE A 200 -13.20 1.73 -13.06
C PHE A 200 -13.08 1.67 -11.53
N LYS A 201 -13.91 0.87 -10.85
CA LYS A 201 -13.87 0.74 -9.39
C LYS A 201 -12.60 0.03 -8.91
N GLU A 202 -12.17 -1.00 -9.64
CA GLU A 202 -10.86 -1.62 -9.40
C GLU A 202 -9.72 -0.61 -9.58
N ALA A 203 -9.78 0.22 -10.62
CA ALA A 203 -8.76 1.25 -10.84
C ALA A 203 -8.73 2.29 -9.70
N CYS A 204 -9.89 2.75 -9.23
CA CYS A 204 -9.98 3.64 -8.07
C CYS A 204 -9.40 3.00 -6.80
N GLN A 205 -9.73 1.73 -6.53
CA GLN A 205 -9.23 1.02 -5.35
C GLN A 205 -7.71 0.78 -5.43
N ALA A 206 -7.19 0.41 -6.59
CA ALA A 206 -5.76 0.20 -6.82
C ALA A 206 -4.96 1.49 -6.71
N PHE A 207 -5.47 2.58 -7.31
CA PHE A 207 -4.89 3.92 -7.20
C PHE A 207 -4.80 4.37 -5.73
N TYR A 208 -5.93 4.27 -5.01
CA TYR A 208 -5.98 4.66 -3.60
C TYR A 208 -5.03 3.81 -2.74
N LEU A 209 -5.01 2.49 -2.97
CA LEU A 209 -4.17 1.59 -2.20
C LEU A 209 -2.68 1.86 -2.41
N LEU A 210 -2.27 2.18 -3.65
CA LEU A 210 -0.90 2.60 -3.94
C LEU A 210 -0.55 3.88 -3.16
N GLN A 211 -1.41 4.91 -3.22
CA GLN A 211 -1.21 6.15 -2.47
C GLN A 211 -1.11 5.88 -0.95
N LEU A 212 -1.96 5.02 -0.40
CA LEU A 212 -1.97 4.65 1.01
C LEU A 212 -0.67 3.95 1.42
N ILE A 213 -0.18 3.02 0.59
CA ILE A 213 1.07 2.30 0.85
C ILE A 213 2.28 3.24 0.84
N LEU A 214 2.34 4.17 -0.11
CA LEU A 214 3.41 5.18 -0.18
C LEU A 214 3.41 6.06 1.08
N HIS A 215 2.22 6.42 1.56
CA HIS A 215 2.05 7.17 2.81
C HIS A 215 2.49 6.38 4.04
N LEU A 216 2.27 5.06 4.07
CA LEU A 216 2.68 4.17 5.17
C LEU A 216 4.19 3.90 5.21
N GLU A 217 4.86 3.95 4.06
CA GLU A 217 6.25 3.56 3.90
C GLU A 217 7.21 4.56 4.53
N ASN A 218 7.47 5.67 3.84
CA ASN A 218 8.37 6.70 4.31
C ASN A 218 7.72 8.10 4.36
N GLY A 219 6.46 8.22 3.90
CA GLY A 219 5.73 9.48 3.86
C GLY A 219 6.31 10.51 2.88
N SER A 220 7.24 10.14 2.00
CA SER A 220 7.85 11.08 1.03
C SER A 220 6.87 11.57 -0.04
N TYR A 221 5.86 10.75 -0.35
CA TYR A 221 4.77 11.08 -1.28
C TYR A 221 3.49 11.55 -0.56
N ALA A 222 3.64 12.06 0.67
CA ALA A 222 2.56 12.52 1.52
C ALA A 222 2.18 13.99 1.35
#